data_AF-A0A3C1KLM2-F1
#
_entry.id   AF-A0A3C1KLM2-F1
#
_cell.length_a   1.000
_cell.length_b   1.000
_cell.length_c   1.000
_cell.angle_alpha   90.00
_cell.angle_beta   90.00
_cell.angle_gamma   90.00
#
_symmetry.space_group_name_H-M   'P 1'
#
loop_
_entity.id
_entity.type
_entity.pdbx_description
1 polymer ?
#
loop_
_entity_poly.entity_id
_entity_poly.type
_entity_poly.pdbx_seq_one_letter_code
_entity_poly.pdbx_strand_id
1 'polypeptide(L)' 'MTAQQTTAERASALADTHVVENVSRELENYNLYTQDRALQDAVAREGADWANESLVAFGHAVGRADYLHLGFAA' A
#
# COMPACT_ATOMS: atom_id res chain seq x y z
N MET A 1 -23.54 25.74 -28.03
CA MET A 1 -24.20 24.42 -27.99
C MET A 1 -24.11 23.92 -26.55
N THR A 2 -25.22 23.89 -25.82
CA THR A 2 -25.25 23.41 -24.43
C THR A 2 -25.65 21.94 -24.48
N ALA A 3 -24.74 21.03 -24.12
CA ALA A 3 -25.07 19.61 -24.02
C ALA A 3 -26.07 19.42 -22.87
N GLN A 4 -27.22 18.80 -23.15
CA GLN A 4 -28.20 18.47 -22.12
C GLN A 4 -27.72 17.21 -21.38
N GLN A 5 -27.42 17.35 -20.09
CA GLN A 5 -27.11 16.20 -19.22
C GLN A 5 -28.34 15.31 -19.07
N THR A 6 -28.08 14.00 -19.11
CA THR A 6 -29.05 12.92 -18.97
C THR A 6 -29.58 12.83 -17.53
N THR A 7 -30.74 12.21 -17.36
CA THR A 7 -31.36 12.02 -16.03
C THR A 7 -30.48 11.18 -15.09
N ALA A 8 -29.74 10.21 -15.62
CA ALA A 8 -28.83 9.37 -14.84
C ALA A 8 -27.64 10.18 -14.28
N GLU A 9 -27.06 11.07 -15.09
CA GLU A 9 -25.99 11.97 -14.65
C GLU A 9 -26.48 12.93 -13.56
N ARG A 10 -27.70 13.45 -13.69
CA ARG A 10 -28.31 14.29 -12.65
C ARG A 10 -28.60 13.51 -11.35
N ALA A 11 -29.03 12.27 -11.45
CA ALA A 11 -29.28 11.42 -10.28
C ALA A 11 -27.98 11.09 -9.54
N SER A 12 -26.89 10.81 -10.26
CA SER A 12 -25.55 10.64 -9.65
C SER A 12 -25.10 11.90 -8.93
N ALA A 13 -25.27 13.08 -9.56
CA ALA A 13 -24.90 14.36 -8.96
C ALA A 13 -25.69 14.73 -7.69
N LEU A 14 -26.91 14.19 -7.51
CA LEU A 14 -27.71 14.36 -6.30
C LEU A 14 -27.33 13.37 -5.18
N ALA A 15 -26.66 12.26 -5.50
CA ALA A 15 -26.20 11.26 -4.54
C ALA A 15 -24.82 11.58 -3.95
N ASP A 16 -23.96 12.28 -4.71
CA ASP A 16 -22.64 12.71 -4.25
C ASP A 16 -22.74 13.98 -3.38
N THR A 17 -22.63 13.81 -2.06
CA THR A 17 -22.84 14.92 -1.09
C THR A 17 -21.61 15.81 -0.89
N HIS A 18 -20.42 15.29 -1.17
CA HIS A 18 -19.15 16.00 -1.12
C HIS A 18 -18.09 15.22 -1.91
N VAL A 19 -16.97 15.89 -2.22
CA VAL A 19 -15.79 15.22 -2.78
C VAL A 19 -14.91 14.75 -1.64
N VAL A 20 -14.54 13.47 -1.65
CA VAL A 20 -13.54 12.94 -0.72
C VAL A 20 -12.16 13.29 -1.24
N GLU A 21 -11.46 14.16 -0.51
CA GLU A 21 -10.11 14.63 -0.83
C GLU A 21 -9.16 14.44 0.35
N ASN A 22 -7.85 14.56 0.11
CA ASN A 22 -6.81 14.39 1.13
C ASN A 22 -6.81 13.00 1.82
N VAL A 23 -7.18 11.95 1.08
CA VAL A 23 -7.08 10.57 1.56
C VAL A 23 -5.81 9.93 1.03
N SER A 24 -4.99 9.41 1.93
CA SER A 24 -3.78 8.65 1.58
C SER A 24 -4.15 7.33 0.90
N ARG A 25 -3.18 6.76 0.18
CA ARG A 25 -3.27 5.39 -0.34
C ARG A 25 -2.80 4.37 0.68
N GLU A 26 -3.18 3.12 0.46
CA GLU A 26 -2.69 1.96 1.17
C GLU A 26 -1.15 1.88 1.10
N LEU A 27 -0.54 1.47 2.21
CA LEU A 27 0.91 1.29 2.30
C LEU A 27 1.26 -0.16 1.94
N GLU A 28 1.44 -0.40 0.65
CA GLU A 28 1.68 -1.72 0.07
C GLU A 28 2.70 -1.66 -1.09
N ASN A 29 3.14 -2.82 -1.55
CA ASN A 29 4.07 -3.00 -2.66
C ASN A 29 5.43 -2.32 -2.44
N TYR A 30 5.93 -2.40 -1.21
CA TYR A 30 7.27 -1.96 -0.84
C TYR A 30 7.98 -3.02 -0.01
N ASN A 31 9.30 -3.01 0.00
CA ASN A 31 10.06 -3.99 0.77
C ASN A 31 10.17 -3.54 2.23
N LEU A 32 9.54 -4.30 3.13
CA LEU A 32 9.48 -3.98 4.57
C LEU A 32 10.87 -3.93 5.21
N TYR A 33 11.79 -4.80 4.78
CA TYR A 33 13.14 -4.87 5.34
C TYR A 33 14.01 -3.70 4.88
N THR A 34 14.04 -3.38 3.58
CA THR A 34 14.93 -2.33 3.06
C THR A 34 14.50 -0.92 3.45
N GLN A 35 13.22 -0.72 3.81
CA GLN A 35 12.71 0.57 4.29
C GLN A 35 12.92 0.78 5.80
N ASP A 36 13.30 -0.26 6.56
CA ASP A 36 13.61 -0.13 7.98
C ASP A 36 15.12 -0.06 8.21
N ARG A 37 15.63 1.16 8.38
CA ARG A 37 17.06 1.39 8.60
C ARG A 37 17.53 0.85 9.96
N ALA A 38 16.70 0.98 10.99
CA ALA A 38 17.07 0.55 12.35
C ALA A 38 17.21 -0.97 12.40
N LEU A 39 16.34 -1.70 11.71
CA LEU A 39 16.42 -3.15 11.56
C LEU A 39 17.66 -3.58 10.78
N GLN A 40 17.96 -2.92 9.65
CA GLN A 40 19.18 -3.20 8.86
C GLN A 40 20.46 -2.98 9.69
N ASP A 41 20.52 -1.88 10.44
CA ASP A 41 21.66 -1.58 11.32
C ASP A 41 21.79 -2.62 12.45
N ALA A 42 20.67 -3.12 12.98
CA ALA A 42 20.68 -4.20 13.96
C ALA A 42 21.20 -5.51 13.37
N VAL A 43 20.74 -5.93 12.19
CA VAL A 43 21.22 -7.14 11.51
C VAL A 43 22.73 -7.12 11.32
N ALA A 44 23.29 -6.01 10.85
CA ALA A 44 24.73 -5.85 10.69
C ALA A 44 25.46 -5.86 12.04
N ARG A 45 24.96 -5.12 13.04
CA ARG A 45 25.58 -5.05 14.37
C ARG A 45 25.65 -6.40 15.07
N GLU A 46 24.62 -7.22 14.94
CA GLU A 46 24.54 -8.54 15.58
C GLU A 46 25.22 -9.66 14.74
N GLY A 47 25.92 -9.31 13.64
CA GLY A 47 26.68 -10.26 12.82
C GLY A 47 25.82 -11.18 11.95
N ALA A 48 24.59 -10.75 11.62
CA ALA A 48 23.65 -11.50 10.80
C ALA A 48 23.68 -11.09 9.31
N ASP A 49 24.76 -10.46 8.83
CA ASP A 49 24.91 -10.02 7.43
C ASP A 49 24.70 -11.14 6.41
N TRP A 50 25.04 -12.38 6.79
CA TRP A 50 24.82 -13.58 5.96
C TRP A 50 23.35 -13.81 5.60
N ALA A 51 22.40 -13.26 6.36
CA ALA A 51 20.97 -13.39 6.12
C ALA A 51 20.40 -12.27 5.23
N ASN A 52 21.20 -11.27 4.85
CA ASN A 52 20.71 -10.05 4.22
C ASN A 52 19.91 -10.31 2.93
N GLU A 53 20.39 -11.18 2.05
CA GLU A 53 19.68 -11.52 0.80
C GLU A 53 18.31 -12.15 1.07
N SER A 54 18.26 -13.08 2.03
CA SER A 54 17.01 -13.74 2.45
C SER A 54 16.03 -12.75 3.09
N LEU A 55 16.53 -11.82 3.90
CA LEU A 55 15.72 -10.77 4.54
C LEU A 55 15.15 -9.79 3.51
N VAL A 56 15.94 -9.42 2.49
CA VAL A 56 15.46 -8.61 1.36
C VAL A 56 14.38 -9.35 0.59
N ALA A 57 14.61 -10.62 0.22
CA ALA A 57 13.63 -11.40 -0.52
C ALA A 57 12.32 -11.58 0.27
N PHE A 58 12.43 -11.89 1.57
CA PHE A 58 11.28 -12.03 2.45
C PHE A 58 10.54 -10.71 2.63
N GLY A 59 11.25 -9.62 2.91
CA GLY A 59 10.69 -8.27 3.06
C GLY A 59 9.95 -7.80 1.82
N HIS A 60 10.40 -8.18 0.62
CA HIS A 60 9.67 -7.94 -0.62
C HIS A 60 8.38 -8.80 -0.69
N ALA A 61 8.48 -10.10 -0.37
CA ALA A 61 7.33 -11.00 -0.43
C ALA A 61 6.17 -10.56 0.47
N VAL A 62 6.47 -10.24 1.74
CA VAL A 62 5.45 -9.86 2.73
C VAL A 62 4.94 -8.44 2.59
N GLY A 63 5.62 -7.60 1.79
CA GLY A 63 5.20 -6.24 1.51
C GLY A 63 4.26 -6.11 0.30
N ARG A 64 3.98 -7.19 -0.43
CA ARG A 64 3.04 -7.19 -1.56
C ARG A 64 1.60 -7.12 -1.07
N ALA A 65 0.76 -6.43 -1.83
CA ALA A 65 -0.68 -6.28 -1.54
C ALA A 65 -1.40 -7.62 -1.32
N ASP A 66 -1.09 -8.63 -2.15
CA ASP A 66 -1.70 -9.96 -2.04
C ASP A 66 -1.28 -10.68 -0.76
N TYR A 67 -0.02 -10.55 -0.34
CA TYR A 67 0.47 -11.12 0.92
C TYR A 67 -0.19 -10.46 2.13
N LEU A 68 -0.35 -9.14 2.11
CA LEU A 68 -1.08 -8.40 3.14
C LEU A 68 -2.54 -8.86 3.24
N HIS A 69 -3.18 -9.12 2.10
CA HIS A 69 -4.56 -9.62 2.06
C HIS A 69 -4.72 -10.99 2.73
N LEU A 70 -3.71 -11.87 2.64
CA LEU A 70 -3.74 -13.16 3.35
C LEU A 70 -3.87 -12.98 4.87
N GLY A 71 -3.20 -11.98 5.44
CA GLY A 71 -3.30 -11.67 6.87
C GLY A 71 -4.64 -11.05 7.28
N PHE A 72 -5.28 -10.30 6.38
CA PHE A 72 -6.61 -9.74 6.62
C PHE A 72 -7.73 -10.79 6.59
N ALA A 73 -7.58 -11.83 5.77
CA ALA A 73 -8.60 -12.87 5.58
C ALA A 73 -8.56 -14.02 6.61
N ALA A 74 -7.60 -14.00 7.54
CA ALA A 74 -7.39 -15.04 8.57
C ALA A 74 -8.25 -14.80 9.82
#